data_AF-A0A945U3S1-F1
#
_entry.id   AF-A0A945U3S1-F1
#
_cell.length_a   1.000
_cell.length_b   1.000
_cell.length_c   1.000
_cell.angle_alpha   90.00
_cell.angle_beta   90.00
_cell.angle_gamma   90.00
#
_symmetry.space_group_name_H-M   'P 1'
#
loop_
_entity.id
_entity.type
_entity.pdbx_description
1 polymer ?
#
loop_
_entity_poly.entity_id
_entity_poly.type
_entity_poly.pdbx_seq_one_letter_code
_entity_poly.pdbx_strand_id
1 'polypeptide(L)'
;MNKYFSLIKFSHTIFAMPFAFIGFFLATKSHELEWINLVYVILCMVFARSAAMAFNRYIDRDIDKANKRTSETREIPNGSIKANSVLIFVIINSLLFIGTTF
;
A
#
# COMPACT_ATOMS: atom_id res chain seq x y z
N MET A 1 14.61 18.43 9.04
CA MET A 1 14.78 17.61 7.82
C MET A 1 14.32 16.15 7.96
N ASN A 2 13.57 15.75 9.00
CA ASN A 2 13.25 14.33 9.29
C ASN A 2 11.74 14.04 9.47
N LYS A 3 10.83 14.80 8.83
CA LYS A 3 9.37 14.56 8.96
C LYS A 3 8.72 13.89 7.75
N TYR A 4 9.41 13.74 6.63
CA TYR A 4 8.85 13.13 5.41
C TYR A 4 8.76 11.59 5.47
N PHE A 5 9.52 10.93 6.35
CA PHE A 5 9.54 9.46 6.49
C PHE A 5 8.51 8.88 7.47
N SER A 6 7.77 9.72 8.20
CA SER A 6 6.74 9.26 9.16
C SER A 6 5.40 8.93 8.49
N LEU A 7 5.20 9.34 7.22
CA LEU A 7 3.88 9.36 6.57
C LEU A 7 3.65 8.28 5.52
N ILE A 8 4.61 7.40 5.27
CA ILE A 8 4.32 6.10 4.66
C ILE A 8 4.40 5.11 5.81
N LYS A 9 3.32 4.38 6.06
CA LYS A 9 3.26 3.27 7.01
C LYS A 9 4.14 2.10 6.54
N PHE A 10 5.43 2.34 6.32
CA PHE A 10 6.42 1.34 5.91
C PHE A 10 6.53 0.24 6.95
N SER A 11 6.34 0.58 8.23
CA SER A 11 6.25 -0.37 9.33
C SER A 11 5.18 -1.44 9.08
N HIS A 12 4.02 -1.06 8.56
CA HIS A 12 2.97 -2.04 8.27
C HIS A 12 3.37 -2.96 7.12
N THR A 13 3.99 -2.43 6.05
CA THR A 13 4.49 -3.23 4.92
C THR A 13 5.58 -4.21 5.35
N ILE A 14 6.49 -3.78 6.23
CA ILE A 14 7.51 -4.64 6.85
C ILE A 14 6.89 -5.85 7.55
N PHE A 15 5.75 -5.69 8.25
CA PHE A 15 5.08 -6.81 8.89
C PHE A 15 4.47 -7.83 7.90
N ALA A 16 4.18 -7.45 6.65
CA ALA A 16 3.69 -8.42 5.65
C ALA A 16 4.81 -9.07 4.83
N MET A 17 5.99 -8.45 4.74
CA MET A 17 7.11 -9.00 3.96
C MET A 17 7.47 -10.46 4.30
N PRO A 18 7.48 -10.89 5.57
CA PRO A 18 7.75 -12.29 5.90
C PRO A 18 6.82 -13.27 5.19
N PHE A 19 5.54 -12.93 5.02
CA PHE A 19 4.57 -13.79 4.35
C PHE A 19 4.82 -13.90 2.84
N ALA A 20 5.22 -12.80 2.18
CA ALA A 20 5.64 -12.86 0.78
C ALA A 20 6.90 -13.71 0.60
N PHE A 21 7.89 -13.54 1.47
CA PHE A 21 9.12 -14.31 1.40
C PHE A 21 8.89 -15.79 1.61
N ILE A 22 8.04 -16.19 2.58
CA ILE A 22 7.68 -17.60 2.77
C ILE A 22 7.07 -18.18 1.49
N GLY A 23 6.14 -17.46 0.85
CA GLY A 23 5.54 -17.90 -0.42
C GLY A 23 6.56 -18.02 -1.55
N PHE A 24 7.44 -17.03 -1.70
CA PHE A 24 8.49 -17.04 -2.71
C PHE A 24 9.48 -18.20 -2.52
N PHE A 25 10.03 -18.36 -1.32
CA PHE A 25 10.98 -19.44 -1.03
C PHE A 25 10.34 -20.84 -1.07
N LEU A 26 9.03 -20.94 -0.84
CA LEU A 26 8.29 -22.17 -1.05
C LEU A 26 8.21 -22.52 -2.54
N ALA A 27 7.97 -21.53 -3.41
CA ALA A 27 7.94 -21.72 -4.86
C ALA A 27 9.30 -22.11 -5.44
N THR A 28 10.39 -21.56 -4.91
CA THR A 28 11.77 -21.90 -5.33
C THR A 28 12.21 -23.32 -4.95
N LYS A 29 11.39 -24.09 -4.23
CA LYS A 29 11.64 -25.54 -4.07
C LYS A 29 11.38 -26.33 -5.35
N SER A 30 10.51 -25.82 -6.22
CA SER A 30 10.10 -26.48 -7.47
C SER A 30 10.61 -25.76 -8.72
N HIS A 31 11.09 -24.52 -8.59
CA HIS A 31 11.63 -23.68 -9.67
C HIS A 31 12.97 -23.06 -9.24
N GLU A 32 13.80 -22.67 -10.20
CA GLU A 32 15.06 -21.97 -9.90
C GLU A 32 14.80 -20.60 -9.25
N LEU A 33 15.76 -20.18 -8.42
CA LEU A 33 15.67 -18.90 -7.72
C LEU A 33 16.05 -17.77 -8.67
N GLU A 34 15.04 -17.03 -9.12
CA GLU A 34 15.24 -15.81 -9.90
C GLU A 34 15.10 -14.57 -9.02
N TRP A 35 16.21 -13.86 -8.84
CA TRP A 35 16.26 -12.62 -8.05
C TRP A 35 15.37 -11.51 -8.62
N ILE A 36 15.13 -11.50 -9.93
CA ILE A 36 14.23 -10.53 -10.57
C ILE A 36 12.78 -10.75 -10.10
N ASN A 37 12.33 -12.00 -9.98
CA ASN A 37 10.99 -12.35 -9.50
C ASN A 37 10.82 -11.96 -8.04
N LEU A 38 11.88 -12.07 -7.22
CA LEU A 38 11.84 -11.58 -5.84
C LEU A 38 11.58 -10.07 -5.78
N VAL A 39 12.23 -9.29 -6.65
CA VAL A 39 11.99 -7.84 -6.75
C VAL A 39 10.55 -7.56 -7.19
N TYR A 40 10.04 -8.27 -8.20
CA TYR A 40 8.65 -8.12 -8.66
C TYR A 40 7.63 -8.45 -7.56
N VAL A 41 7.85 -9.52 -6.78
CA VAL A 41 6.99 -9.89 -5.65
C VAL A 41 6.95 -8.78 -4.59
N ILE A 42 8.11 -8.21 -4.25
CA ILE A 42 8.19 -7.09 -3.29
C ILE A 42 7.44 -5.87 -3.83
N LEU A 43 7.67 -5.49 -5.10
CA LEU A 43 6.98 -4.37 -5.73
C LEU A 43 5.47 -4.58 -5.78
N CYS A 44 5.02 -5.76 -6.19
CA CYS A 44 3.62 -6.16 -6.20
C CYS A 44 2.97 -5.99 -4.81
N MET A 45 3.63 -6.49 -3.77
CA MET A 45 3.14 -6.35 -2.39
C MET A 45 3.01 -4.88 -1.96
N VAL A 46 4.00 -4.05 -2.30
CA VAL A 46 4.01 -2.62 -1.92
C VAL A 46 2.87 -1.88 -2.63
N PHE A 47 2.69 -2.08 -3.93
CA PHE A 47 1.65 -1.42 -4.71
C PHE A 47 0.26 -1.88 -4.31
N ALA A 48 0.04 -3.19 -4.18
CA ALA A 48 -1.25 -3.74 -3.77
C ALA A 48 -1.69 -3.21 -2.40
N ARG A 49 -0.76 -3.19 -1.43
CA ARG A 49 -1.06 -2.72 -0.08
C ARG A 49 -1.31 -1.22 -0.02
N SER A 50 -0.52 -0.44 -0.76
CA SER A 50 -0.70 1.02 -0.86
C SER A 50 -2.05 1.36 -1.49
N ALA A 51 -2.43 0.67 -2.58
CA ALA A 51 -3.73 0.83 -3.22
C ALA A 51 -4.87 0.48 -2.26
N ALA A 52 -4.82 -0.68 -1.60
CA ALA A 52 -5.86 -1.11 -0.67
C ALA A 52 -6.05 -0.14 0.51
N MET A 53 -4.95 0.34 1.10
CA MET A 53 -5.02 1.27 2.22
C MET A 53 -5.58 2.64 1.81
N ALA A 54 -5.16 3.16 0.64
CA ALA A 54 -5.68 4.42 0.12
C ALA A 54 -7.14 4.30 -0.29
N PHE A 55 -7.54 3.15 -0.85
CA PHE A 55 -8.91 2.87 -1.24
C PHE A 55 -9.85 2.80 -0.03
N ASN A 56 -9.47 2.09 1.03
CA ASN A 56 -10.24 2.05 2.28
C ASN A 56 -10.46 3.46 2.83
N ARG A 57 -9.41 4.29 2.83
CA ARG A 57 -9.51 5.70 3.26
C ARG A 57 -10.40 6.55 2.35
N TYR A 58 -10.43 6.28 1.04
CA TYR A 58 -11.27 7.01 0.10
C TYR A 58 -12.76 6.71 0.28
N ILE A 59 -13.13 5.42 0.39
CA ILE A 59 -14.52 5.01 0.59
C ILE A 59 -15.02 5.37 1.99
N ASP A 60 -14.20 5.14 3.02
CA ASP A 60 -14.60 5.39 4.41
C ASP A 60 -14.64 6.88 4.76
N ARG A 61 -14.37 7.81 3.83
CA ARG A 61 -14.26 9.25 4.09
C ARG A 61 -15.49 9.84 4.80
N ASP A 62 -16.69 9.41 4.42
CA ASP A 62 -17.94 9.97 4.92
C ASP A 62 -18.25 9.42 6.32
N ILE A 63 -17.85 8.16 6.58
CA ILE A 63 -17.95 7.50 7.88
C ILE A 63 -16.89 8.05 8.85
N ASP A 64 -15.65 8.21 8.37
CA ASP A 64 -14.53 8.74 9.14
C ASP A 64 -14.76 10.18 9.58
N LYS A 65 -15.47 10.97 8.76
CA LYS A 65 -15.85 12.36 9.06
C LYS A 65 -16.92 12.45 10.15
N ALA A 66 -17.80 11.45 10.27
CA ALA A 66 -18.83 11.40 11.30
C ALA A 66 -18.30 10.98 12.68
N ASN A 67 -17.09 10.43 12.77
CA ASN A 67 -16.52 9.93 14.01
C ASN A 67 -15.44 10.89 14.56
N LYS A 68 -15.69 11.44 15.76
CA LYS A 68 -14.82 12.44 16.44
C LYS A 68 -13.34 12.02 16.53
N ARG A 69 -13.06 10.71 16.64
CA ARG A 69 -11.69 10.18 16.74
C ARG A 69 -10.93 10.18 15.40
N THR A 70 -11.60 9.89 14.29
CA THR A 70 -11.00 9.77 12.94
C THR A 70 -11.07 11.07 12.14
N SER A 71 -12.02 11.95 12.49
CA SER A 71 -12.16 13.31 11.95
C SER A 71 -10.88 14.14 12.11
N GLU A 72 -10.25 14.11 13.30
CA GLU A 72 -9.05 14.90 13.60
C GLU A 72 -7.74 14.22 13.15
N THR A 73 -7.71 12.89 13.09
CA THR A 73 -6.47 12.11 12.88
C THR A 73 -6.25 11.65 11.44
N ARG A 74 -7.29 11.59 10.60
CA ARG A 74 -7.15 11.19 9.19
C ARG A 74 -7.07 12.41 8.27
N GLU A 75 -6.17 12.33 7.30
CA GLU A 75 -5.83 13.42 6.37
C GLU A 75 -6.96 13.80 5.40
N ILE A 76 -7.87 12.87 5.13
CA ILE A 76 -9.02 13.09 4.24
C ILE A 76 -10.12 13.92 4.94
N PRO A 77 -10.60 13.56 6.15
CA PRO A 77 -11.61 14.38 6.86
C PRO A 77 -11.05 15.70 7.40
N ASN A 78 -9.75 15.80 7.70
CA ASN A 78 -9.09 17.06 8.09
C ASN A 78 -8.82 18.01 6.89
N GLY A 79 -9.15 17.59 5.66
CA GLY A 79 -9.03 18.41 4.46
C GLY A 79 -7.60 18.65 3.97
N SER A 80 -6.60 18.00 4.57
CA SER A 80 -5.19 18.15 4.17
C SER A 80 -4.90 17.47 2.82
N ILE A 81 -5.68 16.46 2.43
CA ILE A 81 -5.56 15.78 1.12
C ILE A 81 -6.92 15.72 0.43
N LYS A 82 -6.98 16.19 -0.82
CA LYS A 82 -8.19 16.11 -1.66
C LYS A 82 -8.51 14.64 -1.97
N ALA A 83 -9.78 14.25 -1.85
CA ALA A 83 -10.26 12.91 -2.17
C ALA A 83 -9.89 12.47 -3.61
N ASN A 84 -9.91 13.40 -4.57
CA ASN A 84 -9.50 13.12 -5.96
C ASN A 84 -8.03 12.72 -6.07
N SER A 85 -7.14 13.32 -5.26
CA SER A 85 -5.72 12.95 -5.24
C SER A 85 -5.51 11.54 -4.68
N VAL A 86 -6.33 11.13 -3.69
CA VAL A 86 -6.30 9.75 -3.16
C VAL A 86 -6.78 8.77 -4.21
N LEU A 87 -7.84 9.08 -4.95
CA LEU A 87 -8.33 8.22 -6.02
C LEU A 87 -7.29 8.06 -7.14
N ILE A 88 -6.65 9.16 -7.56
CA ILE A 88 -5.55 9.12 -8.54
C ILE A 88 -4.41 8.23 -8.01
N PHE A 89 -4.04 8.37 -6.73
CA PHE A 89 -3.01 7.52 -6.12
C PHE A 89 -3.40 6.03 -6.14
N VAL A 90 -4.65 5.68 -5.82
CA VAL A 90 -5.15 4.30 -5.92
C VAL A 90 -5.00 3.77 -7.34
N ILE A 91 -5.48 4.53 -8.34
CA ILE A 91 -5.42 4.12 -9.75
C ILE A 91 -3.98 3.91 -10.19
N ILE A 92 -3.07 4.84 -9.87
CA ILE A 92 -1.64 4.71 -10.21
C ILE A 92 -1.04 3.45 -9.58
N ASN A 93 -1.29 3.20 -8.28
CA ASN A 93 -0.75 2.00 -7.62
C ASN A 93 -1.36 0.71 -8.19
N SER A 94 -2.63 0.70 -8.55
CA SER A 94 -3.26 -0.44 -9.22
C SER A 94 -2.66 -0.71 -10.60
N LEU A 95 -2.38 0.34 -11.39
CA LEU A 95 -1.71 0.20 -12.68
C LEU A 95 -0.26 -0.29 -12.53
N LEU A 96 0.48 0.24 -11.56
CA LEU A 96 1.84 -0.20 -11.25
C LEU A 96 1.86 -1.66 -10.79
N PHE A 97 0.90 -2.08 -9.96
CA PHE A 97 0.75 -3.47 -9.54
C PHE A 97 0.56 -4.42 -10.74
N ILE A 98 -0.33 -4.06 -11.67
CA ILE A 98 -0.54 -4.84 -12.90
C ILE A 98 0.74 -4.86 -13.74
N GLY A 99 1.42 -3.71 -13.89
CA GLY A 99 2.67 -3.61 -14.62
C GLY A 99 3.81 -4.46 -14.04
N THR A 100 3.86 -4.64 -12.73
CA THR A 100 4.87 -5.47 -12.05
C THR A 100 4.53 -6.97 -12.01
N THR A 101 3.43 -7.37 -12.62
CA THR A 101 3.05 -8.79 -12.75
C THR A 101 3.73 -9.46 -13.95
N PHE A 102 4.25 -8.68 -14.89
CA PHE A 102 4.94 -9.12 -16.10
C PHE A 102 6.45 -8.94 -15.98
#